data_AF-A0A157QL18-F1
#
_entry.id   AF-A0A157QL18-F1
#
_cell.length_a   1.000
_cell.length_b   1.000
_cell.length_c   1.000
_cell.angle_alpha   90.00
_cell.angle_beta   90.00
_cell.angle_gamma   90.00
#
_symmetry.space_group_name_H-M   'P 1'
#
loop_
_entity.id
_entity.type
_entity.pdbx_description
1 polymer ?
#
loop_
_entity_poly.entity_id
_entity_poly.type
_entity_poly.pdbx_seq_one_letter_code
_entity_poly.pdbx_strand_id
1 'polypeptide(L)'
;MIDCVMQTRLVSAQAGMVTCHTPREVRSANGRVVLIDAGTLFVGYQRGSLSQGQRRIGVVWSRLETPNGVAIELDSPGTGPLGEAGLDGAIDSHFWERFGGAVMISLIDDFGNWVSEQNRGGDSIRFDSTGDAAAGAVEKVLENSINIPPTLYKNMGERIGIFVARDLDFSSVYQLVPTSR
;
A
#
# COMPACT_ATOMS: atom_id res chain seq x y z
N MET A 1 18.35 -5.03 11.11
CA MET A 1 17.30 -4.25 10.43
C MET A 1 17.93 -2.94 9.97
N ILE A 2 17.68 -2.53 8.73
CA ILE A 2 18.19 -1.30 8.15
C ILE A 2 17.06 -0.27 8.17
N ASP A 3 17.32 0.90 8.76
CA ASP A 3 16.38 2.04 8.75
C ASP A 3 16.48 2.73 7.39
N CYS A 4 15.33 3.02 6.76
CA CYS A 4 15.29 3.62 5.44
C CYS A 4 14.19 4.68 5.36
N VAL A 5 14.45 5.75 4.62
CA VAL A 5 13.51 6.85 4.40
C VAL A 5 13.05 6.82 2.96
N MET A 6 11.73 6.71 2.77
CA MET A 6 11.12 6.65 1.44
C MET A 6 11.45 7.89 0.62
N GLN A 7 11.96 7.72 -0.60
CA GLN A 7 12.15 8.82 -1.55
C GLN A 7 10.94 8.97 -2.46
N THR A 8 10.39 7.85 -2.93
CA THR A 8 9.17 7.83 -3.75
C THR A 8 7.93 7.63 -2.91
N ARG A 9 6.84 8.31 -3.25
CA ARG A 9 5.50 7.97 -2.71
C ARG A 9 5.08 6.60 -3.23
N LEU A 10 4.64 5.72 -2.35
CA LEU A 10 4.06 4.43 -2.72
C LEU A 10 2.54 4.57 -2.78
N VAL A 11 1.96 4.11 -3.89
CA VAL A 11 0.52 3.98 -4.07
C VAL A 11 0.22 2.55 -4.49
N SER A 12 -0.51 1.80 -3.67
CA SER A 12 -0.75 0.37 -3.92
C SER A 12 -1.73 0.06 -5.05
N ALA A 13 -2.26 1.07 -5.72
CA ALA A 13 -3.22 0.88 -6.81
C ALA A 13 -2.58 0.17 -8.02
N GLN A 14 -1.27 0.35 -8.21
CA GLN A 14 -0.54 -0.23 -9.33
C GLN A 14 0.83 -0.73 -8.87
N ALA A 15 1.21 -1.93 -9.33
CA ALA A 15 2.54 -2.47 -9.09
C ALA A 15 3.61 -1.58 -9.72
N GLY A 16 4.69 -1.33 -8.99
CA GLY A 16 5.74 -0.42 -9.40
C GLY A 16 7.01 -0.55 -8.59
N MET A 17 8.03 0.19 -9.02
CA MET A 17 9.29 0.31 -8.30
C MET A 17 9.19 1.42 -7.26
N VAL A 18 9.88 1.22 -6.14
CA VAL A 18 9.98 2.19 -5.06
C VAL A 18 11.44 2.33 -4.64
N THR A 19 11.79 3.51 -4.18
CA THR A 19 13.13 3.79 -3.67
C THR A 19 13.10 4.38 -2.27
N CYS A 20 14.10 4.03 -1.49
CA CYS A 20 14.36 4.62 -0.19
C CYS A 20 15.86 4.81 0.00
N HIS A 21 16.27 5.68 0.92
CA HIS A 21 17.68 5.87 1.26
C HIS A 21 17.91 5.68 2.75
N THR A 22 19.06 5.11 3.13
CA THR A 22 19.40 5.00 4.56
C THR A 22 19.90 6.33 5.09
N PRO A 23 19.34 6.85 6.20
CA PRO A 23 19.82 8.09 6.82
C PRO A 23 21.08 7.88 7.66
N ARG A 24 21.44 6.62 7.99
CA ARG A 24 22.53 6.28 8.90
C ARG A 24 23.41 5.16 8.34
N GLU A 25 24.65 5.14 8.79
CA GLU A 25 25.60 4.07 8.48
C GLU A 25 25.16 2.75 9.14
N VAL A 26 25.25 1.65 8.39
CA VAL A 26 25.04 0.29 8.91
C VAL A 26 26.38 -0.43 8.98
N ARG A 27 26.68 -0.94 10.17
CA ARG A 27 27.94 -1.63 10.45
C ARG A 27 27.82 -3.14 10.22
N SER A 28 28.97 -3.74 9.97
CA SER A 28 29.22 -5.19 9.96
C SER A 28 28.74 -5.87 11.24
N ALA A 29 28.59 -7.20 11.18
CA ALA A 29 28.14 -8.02 12.31
C ALA A 29 28.99 -7.86 13.58
N ASN A 30 30.29 -7.57 13.43
CA ASN A 30 31.20 -7.32 14.56
C ASN A 30 31.28 -5.83 14.97
N GLY A 31 30.55 -4.94 14.30
CA GLY A 31 30.49 -3.50 14.56
C GLY A 31 31.72 -2.69 14.15
N ARG A 32 32.75 -3.30 13.56
CA ARG A 32 34.05 -2.63 13.32
C ARG A 32 34.06 -1.81 12.04
N VAL A 33 33.45 -2.33 10.99
CA VAL A 33 33.47 -1.76 9.64
C VAL A 33 32.08 -1.27 9.27
N VAL A 34 31.99 -0.09 8.67
CA VAL A 34 30.76 0.40 8.00
C VAL A 34 30.65 -0.31 6.66
N LEU A 35 29.54 -1.01 6.43
CA LEU A 35 29.30 -1.73 5.17
C LEU A 35 28.33 -0.98 4.27
N ILE A 36 27.37 -0.28 4.87
CA ILE A 36 26.38 0.50 4.15
C ILE A 36 26.52 1.94 4.62
N ASP A 37 26.96 2.81 3.71
CA ASP A 37 27.15 4.22 3.97
C ASP A 37 25.80 4.93 4.11
N ALA A 38 25.76 6.01 4.91
CA ALA A 38 24.63 6.93 4.91
C ALA A 38 24.40 7.48 3.49
N GLY A 39 23.15 7.54 3.05
CA GLY A 39 22.80 7.91 1.67
C GLY A 39 22.80 6.76 0.67
N THR A 40 23.09 5.52 1.07
CA THR A 40 22.89 4.34 0.22
C THR A 40 21.43 4.27 -0.25
N LEU A 41 21.25 4.10 -1.56
CA LEU A 41 19.96 3.97 -2.21
C LEU A 41 19.52 2.51 -2.21
N PHE A 42 18.29 2.25 -1.82
CA PHE A 42 17.67 0.94 -1.94
C PHE A 42 16.60 1.01 -3.01
N VAL A 43 16.62 0.04 -3.91
CA VAL A 43 15.61 -0.13 -4.96
C VAL A 43 14.80 -1.36 -4.62
N GLY A 44 13.49 -1.20 -4.61
CA GLY A 44 12.54 -2.26 -4.34
C GLY A 44 11.40 -2.25 -5.33
N TYR A 45 10.58 -3.27 -5.24
CA TYR A 45 9.36 -3.38 -6.01
C TYR A 45 8.21 -3.79 -5.10
N GLN A 46 7.06 -3.21 -5.38
CA GLN A 46 5.80 -3.52 -4.73
C GLN A 46 4.93 -4.26 -5.74
N ARG A 47 4.41 -5.44 -5.35
CA ARG A 47 3.53 -6.25 -6.21
C ARG A 47 2.10 -6.20 -5.72
N GLY A 48 1.17 -5.97 -6.64
CA GLY A 48 -0.27 -6.14 -6.44
C GLY A 48 -0.96 -4.96 -5.77
N SER A 49 -2.22 -5.19 -5.44
CA SER A 49 -3.07 -4.26 -4.69
C SER A 49 -3.31 -4.76 -3.27
N LEU A 50 -3.80 -3.88 -2.41
CA LEU A 50 -4.17 -4.23 -1.06
C LEU A 50 -5.48 -5.04 -1.09
N SER A 51 -5.53 -6.16 -0.38
CA SER A 51 -6.77 -6.94 -0.24
C SER A 51 -7.69 -6.32 0.82
N GLN A 52 -9.00 -6.59 0.73
CA GLN A 52 -9.96 -6.17 1.75
C GLN A 52 -9.55 -6.72 3.13
N GLY A 53 -9.63 -5.89 4.16
CA GLY A 53 -9.21 -6.22 5.52
C GLY A 53 -7.69 -6.18 5.77
N GLN A 54 -6.87 -6.11 4.71
CA GLN A 54 -5.44 -5.91 4.84
C GLN A 54 -5.13 -4.43 5.06
N ARG A 55 -4.27 -4.11 6.04
CA ARG A 55 -3.88 -2.72 6.36
C ARG A 55 -2.41 -2.40 6.08
N ARG A 56 -1.70 -3.34 5.45
CA ARG A 56 -0.27 -3.26 5.16
C ARG A 56 0.06 -3.93 3.86
N ILE A 57 1.04 -3.40 3.15
CA ILE A 57 1.47 -3.94 1.86
C ILE A 57 2.90 -4.46 1.90
N GLY A 58 3.12 -5.60 1.25
CA GLY A 58 4.46 -6.17 1.10
C GLY A 58 5.26 -5.39 0.06
N VAL A 59 6.51 -5.08 0.41
CA VAL A 59 7.52 -4.56 -0.53
C VAL A 59 8.73 -5.47 -0.43
N VAL A 60 9.37 -5.76 -1.55
CA VAL A 60 10.64 -6.49 -1.59
C VAL A 60 11.71 -5.54 -2.11
N TRP A 61 12.77 -5.38 -1.33
CA TRP A 61 13.95 -4.61 -1.68
C TRP A 61 14.92 -5.51 -2.44
N SER A 62 15.10 -5.25 -3.73
CA SER A 62 15.88 -6.12 -4.62
C SER A 62 17.37 -5.84 -4.53
N ARG A 63 17.78 -4.56 -4.52
CA ARG A 63 19.20 -4.17 -4.49
C ARG A 63 19.45 -2.92 -3.66
N LEU A 64 20.69 -2.78 -3.20
CA LEU A 64 21.23 -1.54 -2.66
C LEU A 64 22.37 -1.02 -3.54
N GLU A 65 22.52 0.30 -3.59
CA GLU A 65 23.57 1.01 -4.32
C GLU A 65 24.17 2.08 -3.40
N THR A 66 25.43 1.89 -3.02
CA THR A 66 26.13 2.83 -2.15
C THR A 66 26.52 4.10 -2.92
N PRO A 67 26.76 5.23 -2.24
CA PRO A 67 27.25 6.46 -2.88
C PRO A 67 28.58 6.27 -3.63
N ASN A 68 29.33 5.23 -3.26
CA ASN A 68 30.61 4.85 -3.86
C ASN A 68 30.46 3.95 -5.11
N GLY A 69 29.24 3.67 -5.56
CA GLY A 69 28.96 2.87 -6.75
C GLY A 69 28.98 1.36 -6.53
N VAL A 70 28.98 0.89 -5.27
CA VAL A 70 28.88 -0.54 -4.95
C VAL A 70 27.43 -0.97 -4.99
N ALA A 71 27.12 -1.98 -5.81
CA ALA A 71 25.78 -2.55 -5.93
C ALA A 71 25.73 -3.97 -5.37
N ILE A 72 24.77 -4.25 -4.49
CA ILE A 72 24.60 -5.58 -3.86
C ILE A 72 23.13 -6.00 -3.93
N GLU A 73 22.92 -7.27 -4.28
CA GLU A 73 21.59 -7.89 -4.26
C GLU A 73 21.15 -8.19 -2.83
N LEU A 74 19.92 -7.79 -2.51
CA LEU A 74 19.40 -7.81 -1.16
C LEU A 74 18.22 -8.78 -1.01
N ASP A 75 17.28 -8.75 -1.96
CA ASP A 75 16.05 -9.56 -2.00
C ASP A 75 15.41 -9.75 -0.61
N SER A 76 15.17 -8.64 0.08
CA SER A 76 14.75 -8.63 1.47
C SER A 76 13.40 -7.96 1.65
N PRO A 77 12.54 -8.46 2.55
CA PRO A 77 11.24 -7.85 2.80
C PRO A 77 11.37 -6.49 3.48
N GLY A 78 10.51 -5.57 3.07
CA GLY A 78 10.27 -4.30 3.76
C GLY A 78 9.42 -4.52 5.01
N THR A 79 9.75 -3.73 6.03
CA THR A 79 9.06 -3.72 7.31
C THR A 79 8.66 -2.30 7.67
N GLY A 80 7.75 -2.13 8.62
CA GLY A 80 7.56 -0.85 9.28
C GLY A 80 8.75 -0.47 10.17
N PRO A 81 8.72 0.71 10.79
CA PRO A 81 9.84 1.27 11.56
C PRO A 81 10.17 0.48 12.84
N LEU A 82 9.27 -0.37 13.33
CA LEU A 82 9.47 -1.23 14.50
C LEU A 82 9.73 -2.70 14.14
N GLY A 83 9.93 -3.00 12.85
CA GLY A 83 10.22 -4.35 12.36
C GLY A 83 8.98 -5.19 12.05
N GLU A 84 7.79 -4.58 12.06
CA GLU A 84 6.58 -5.24 11.65
C GLU A 84 6.58 -5.65 10.17
N ALA A 85 5.91 -6.75 9.82
CA ALA A 85 5.85 -7.19 8.43
C ALA A 85 4.99 -6.24 7.56
N GLY A 86 5.55 -5.86 6.41
CA GLY A 86 4.91 -4.96 5.45
C GLY A 86 4.93 -3.49 5.86
N LEU A 87 4.63 -2.63 4.88
CA LEU A 87 4.55 -1.19 5.07
C LEU A 87 3.11 -0.81 5.45
N ASP A 88 2.98 0.04 6.46
CA ASP A 88 1.74 0.71 6.81
C ASP A 88 1.49 1.94 5.92
N GLY A 89 0.34 2.58 6.05
CA GLY A 89 0.03 3.78 5.28
C GLY A 89 -1.38 4.28 5.49
N ALA A 90 -1.69 5.41 4.86
CA ALA A 90 -3.06 5.90 4.79
C ALA A 90 -3.86 5.02 3.82
N ILE A 91 -5.04 4.56 4.24
CA ILE A 91 -5.88 3.66 3.47
C ILE A 91 -7.10 4.41 2.98
N ASP A 92 -7.32 4.39 1.68
CA ASP A 92 -8.57 4.77 1.06
C ASP A 92 -9.39 3.52 0.73
N SER A 93 -10.52 3.38 1.42
CA SER A 93 -11.45 2.26 1.22
C SER A 93 -12.36 2.42 0.00
N HIS A 94 -12.33 3.59 -0.66
CA HIS A 94 -13.21 3.96 -1.76
C HIS A 94 -14.69 3.78 -1.42
N PHE A 95 -15.08 4.11 -0.17
CA PHE A 95 -16.42 3.81 0.32
C PHE A 95 -17.52 4.45 -0.54
N TRP A 96 -17.32 5.69 -0.99
CA TRP A 96 -18.36 6.39 -1.76
C TRP A 96 -18.44 5.87 -3.20
N GLU A 97 -17.33 5.49 -3.78
CA GLU A 97 -17.26 4.82 -5.08
C GLU A 97 -17.86 3.40 -5.00
N ARG A 98 -17.72 2.73 -3.85
CA ARG A 98 -18.24 1.38 -3.61
C ARG A 98 -19.73 1.38 -3.30
N PHE A 99 -20.20 2.29 -2.47
CA PHE A 99 -21.57 2.21 -1.92
C PHE A 99 -22.45 3.40 -2.32
N GLY A 100 -21.91 4.47 -2.89
CA GLY A 100 -22.67 5.67 -3.24
C GLY A 100 -23.79 5.42 -4.25
N GLY A 101 -23.57 4.55 -5.25
CA GLY A 101 -24.60 4.18 -6.22
C GLY A 101 -25.76 3.41 -5.58
N ALA A 102 -25.45 2.44 -4.71
CA ALA A 102 -26.46 1.66 -3.99
C ALA A 102 -27.29 2.54 -3.03
N VAL A 103 -26.63 3.45 -2.32
CA VAL A 103 -27.29 4.42 -1.44
C VAL A 103 -28.22 5.36 -2.24
N MET A 104 -27.81 5.81 -3.43
CA MET A 104 -28.66 6.66 -4.26
C MET A 104 -29.90 5.91 -4.77
N ILE A 105 -29.74 4.66 -5.21
CA ILE A 105 -30.86 3.84 -5.68
C ILE A 105 -31.85 3.57 -4.54
N SER A 106 -31.37 3.23 -3.33
CA SER A 106 -32.24 3.01 -2.18
C SER A 106 -33.01 4.27 -1.80
N LEU A 107 -32.38 5.45 -1.86
CA LEU A 107 -33.07 6.72 -1.58
C LEU A 107 -34.15 7.06 -2.62
N ILE A 108 -33.93 6.73 -3.90
CA ILE A 108 -34.94 6.92 -4.96
C ILE A 108 -36.11 5.96 -4.75
N ASP A 109 -35.84 4.69 -4.41
CA ASP A 109 -36.86 3.69 -4.13
C ASP A 109 -37.71 4.08 -2.91
N ASP A 110 -37.06 4.46 -1.80
CA ASP A 110 -37.73 4.94 -0.58
C ASP A 110 -38.61 6.17 -0.84
N PHE A 111 -38.11 7.13 -1.63
CA PHE A 111 -38.89 8.33 -2.00
C PHE A 111 -40.06 8.00 -2.94
N GLY A 112 -39.86 7.14 -3.93
CA GLY A 112 -40.91 6.68 -4.84
C GLY A 112 -42.03 5.96 -4.08
N ASN A 113 -41.66 5.08 -3.15
CA ASN A 113 -42.59 4.39 -2.27
C ASN A 113 -43.38 5.37 -1.38
N TRP A 114 -42.71 6.35 -0.76
CA TRP A 114 -43.36 7.38 0.06
C TRP A 114 -44.36 8.24 -0.74
N VAL A 115 -44.02 8.70 -1.95
CA VAL A 115 -44.93 9.46 -2.82
C VAL A 115 -46.13 8.61 -3.24
N SER A 116 -45.91 7.32 -3.55
CA SER A 116 -46.99 6.41 -3.92
C SER A 116 -47.96 6.15 -2.76
N GLU A 117 -47.47 6.07 -1.53
CA GLU A 117 -48.26 5.92 -0.30
C GLU A 117 -49.15 7.15 -0.06
N GLN A 118 -48.63 8.36 -0.34
CA GLN A 118 -49.31 9.63 -0.09
C GLN A 118 -50.34 9.99 -1.18
N ASN A 119 -50.19 9.46 -2.40
CA ASN A 119 -51.15 9.63 -3.51
C ASN A 119 -52.32 8.62 -3.51
N ARG A 120 -52.49 7.79 -2.47
CA ARG A 120 -53.63 6.86 -2.34
C ARG A 120 -55.01 7.52 -2.20
N GLY A 121 -55.09 8.86 -2.25
CA GLY A 121 -56.34 9.65 -2.20
C GLY A 121 -56.91 10.10 -3.56
N GLY A 122 -56.23 9.89 -4.69
CA GLY A 122 -56.75 10.29 -6.00
C GLY A 122 -55.87 9.82 -7.16
N ASP A 123 -56.42 8.90 -7.96
CA ASP A 123 -55.86 8.28 -9.17
C ASP A 123 -54.58 7.44 -8.96
N SER A 124 -54.77 6.12 -8.86
CA SER A 124 -53.75 5.16 -8.47
C SER A 124 -52.75 4.86 -9.61
N ILE A 125 -51.63 5.58 -9.65
CA ILE A 125 -50.44 5.10 -10.36
C ILE A 125 -49.77 4.05 -9.45
N ARG A 126 -50.10 2.77 -9.68
CA ARG A 126 -49.49 1.62 -8.99
C ARG A 126 -48.06 1.41 -9.49
N PHE A 127 -47.07 1.73 -8.65
CA PHE A 127 -45.66 1.40 -8.83
C PHE A 127 -45.34 -0.01 -8.25
N ASP A 128 -46.20 -1.00 -8.52
CA ASP A 128 -46.10 -2.35 -7.91
C ASP A 128 -44.93 -3.20 -8.46
N SER A 129 -44.20 -2.76 -9.49
CA SER A 129 -43.11 -3.53 -10.12
C SER A 129 -41.70 -3.02 -9.81
N THR A 130 -41.55 -1.99 -8.98
CA THR A 130 -40.28 -1.25 -8.87
C THR A 130 -39.40 -1.75 -7.72
N GLY A 131 -39.97 -2.28 -6.64
CA GLY A 131 -39.19 -2.81 -5.50
C GLY A 131 -38.30 -4.01 -5.87
N ASP A 132 -38.82 -4.98 -6.63
CA ASP A 132 -38.02 -6.14 -7.08
C ASP A 132 -36.94 -5.74 -8.10
N ALA A 133 -37.25 -4.78 -8.98
CA ALA A 133 -36.29 -4.24 -9.94
C ALA A 133 -35.21 -3.38 -9.27
N ALA A 134 -35.56 -2.63 -8.22
CA ALA A 134 -34.63 -1.84 -7.41
C ALA A 134 -33.73 -2.74 -6.57
N ALA A 135 -34.28 -3.78 -5.93
CA ALA A 135 -33.50 -4.78 -5.19
C ALA A 135 -32.46 -5.49 -6.08
N GLY A 136 -32.86 -5.93 -7.27
CA GLY A 136 -31.95 -6.53 -8.24
C GLY A 136 -30.90 -5.55 -8.79
N ALA A 137 -31.24 -4.27 -8.93
CA ALA A 137 -30.29 -3.23 -9.33
C ALA A 137 -29.27 -2.93 -8.22
N VAL A 138 -29.70 -2.87 -6.96
CA VAL A 138 -28.83 -2.70 -5.79
C VAL A 138 -27.87 -3.87 -5.64
N GLU A 139 -28.37 -5.11 -5.74
CA GLU A 139 -27.54 -6.32 -5.68
C GLU A 139 -26.47 -6.30 -6.78
N LYS A 140 -26.84 -5.98 -8.02
CA LYS A 140 -25.89 -5.92 -9.15
C LYS A 140 -24.87 -4.78 -9.03
N VAL A 141 -25.26 -3.64 -8.48
CA VAL A 141 -24.32 -2.54 -8.19
C VAL A 141 -23.35 -2.95 -7.09
N LEU A 142 -23.86 -3.56 -6.01
CA LEU A 142 -23.06 -4.04 -4.90
C LEU A 142 -22.07 -5.13 -5.33
N GLU A 143 -22.48 -6.08 -6.17
CA GLU A 143 -21.60 -7.11 -6.73
C GLU A 143 -20.46 -6.51 -7.55
N ASN A 144 -20.72 -5.49 -8.34
CA ASN A 144 -19.69 -4.84 -9.16
C ASN A 144 -18.78 -3.91 -8.33
N SER A 145 -19.30 -3.33 -7.26
CA SER A 145 -18.60 -2.30 -6.49
C SER A 145 -17.85 -2.84 -5.28
N ILE A 146 -18.30 -3.94 -4.68
CA ILE A 146 -17.64 -4.56 -3.51
C ILE A 146 -16.20 -4.98 -3.83
N ASN A 147 -15.93 -5.25 -5.11
CA ASN A 147 -14.65 -5.70 -5.66
C ASN A 147 -13.63 -4.59 -5.90
N ILE A 148 -13.99 -3.30 -5.72
CA ILE A 148 -13.02 -2.20 -5.80
C ILE A 148 -12.01 -2.35 -4.64
N PRO A 149 -10.72 -2.61 -4.92
CA PRO A 149 -9.73 -2.82 -3.89
C PRO A 149 -9.40 -1.50 -3.16
N PRO A 150 -9.10 -1.54 -1.85
CA PRO A 150 -8.61 -0.37 -1.15
C PRO A 150 -7.23 0.04 -1.67
N THR A 151 -6.90 1.33 -1.56
CA THR A 151 -5.59 1.87 -1.91
C THR A 151 -4.84 2.32 -0.66
N LEU A 152 -3.62 1.84 -0.50
CA LEU A 152 -2.68 2.27 0.54
C LEU A 152 -1.71 3.30 -0.05
N TYR A 153 -1.51 4.37 0.71
CA TYR A 153 -0.57 5.44 0.42
C TYR A 153 0.51 5.50 1.51
N LYS A 154 1.77 5.37 1.11
CA LYS A 154 2.95 5.68 1.94
C LYS A 154 3.60 6.94 1.37
N ASN A 155 3.76 7.98 2.18
CA ASN A 155 4.33 9.23 1.68
C ASN A 155 5.85 9.14 1.55
N MET A 156 6.40 10.02 0.71
CA MET A 156 7.84 10.30 0.73
C MET A 156 8.25 10.89 2.09
N GLY A 157 9.48 10.62 2.51
CA GLY A 157 10.01 11.05 3.81
C GLY A 157 9.59 10.18 4.99
N GLU A 158 8.67 9.23 4.80
CA GLU A 158 8.29 8.31 5.87
C GLU A 158 9.39 7.26 6.10
N ARG A 159 9.62 6.95 7.39
CA ARG A 159 10.57 5.90 7.80
C ARG A 159 9.95 4.52 7.65
N ILE A 160 10.76 3.61 7.17
CA ILE A 160 10.47 2.19 7.01
C ILE A 160 11.70 1.39 7.46
N GLY A 161 11.55 0.09 7.59
CA GLY A 161 12.65 -0.83 7.78
C GLY A 161 12.87 -1.74 6.59
N ILE A 162 14.08 -2.26 6.50
CA ILE A 162 14.41 -3.40 5.65
C ILE A 162 14.94 -4.52 6.55
N PHE A 163 14.26 -5.66 6.51
CA PHE A 163 14.68 -6.84 7.24
C PHE A 163 15.58 -7.69 6.34
N VAL A 164 16.88 -7.60 6.57
CA VAL A 164 17.90 -8.34 5.81
C VAL A 164 17.68 -9.85 6.02
N ALA A 165 17.24 -10.54 4.95
CA ALA A 165 16.84 -11.94 5.01
C ALA A 165 17.99 -12.93 4.75
N ARG A 166 19.14 -12.44 4.29
CA ARG A 166 20.33 -13.23 3.96
C ARG A 166 21.59 -12.48 4.35
N ASP A 167 22.66 -13.19 4.64
CA ASP A 167 23.96 -12.56 4.88
C ASP A 167 24.45 -11.86 3.61
N LEU A 168 24.96 -10.65 3.78
CA LEU A 168 25.52 -9.84 2.70
C LEU A 168 27.05 -9.85 2.85
N ASP A 169 27.73 -10.43 1.87
CA ASP A 169 29.19 -10.43 1.83
C ASP A 169 29.72 -9.23 1.04
N PHE A 170 30.55 -8.44 1.69
CA PHE A 170 31.20 -7.24 1.15
C PHE A 170 32.71 -7.43 0.94
N SER A 171 33.23 -8.63 1.17
CA SER A 171 34.67 -8.94 1.10
C SER A 171 35.27 -8.72 -0.29
N SER A 172 34.47 -8.81 -1.34
CA SER A 172 34.90 -8.61 -2.74
C SER A 172 34.97 -7.14 -3.14
N VAL A 173 34.34 -6.23 -2.38
CA VAL A 173 34.18 -4.82 -2.75
C VAL A 173 34.90 -3.85 -1.80
N TYR A 174 35.11 -4.25 -0.54
CA TYR A 174 35.86 -3.47 0.43
C TYR A 174 37.13 -4.20 0.87
N GLN A 175 38.20 -3.44 1.08
CA GLN A 175 39.45 -3.91 1.67
C GLN A 175 39.81 -3.09 2.90
N LEU A 176 40.40 -3.74 3.90
CA LEU A 176 40.92 -3.07 5.08
C LEU A 176 42.37 -2.65 4.82
N VAL A 177 42.63 -1.35 4.87
CA VAL A 177 43.98 -0.80 4.75
C VAL A 177 44.46 -0.38 6.14
N PRO A 178 45.65 -0.82 6.59
CA PRO A 178 46.23 -0.35 7.84
C PRO A 178 46.40 1.17 7.78
N THR A 179 45.79 1.90 8.70
CA THR A 179 46.10 3.31 8.91
C THR A 179 47.37 3.40 9.75
N SER A 180 48.46 3.91 9.17
CA SER A 180 49.66 4.23 9.96
C SER A 180 49.25 5.28 11.00
N ARG A 181 49.38 4.94 12.28
CA ARG A 181 49.12 5.86 13.39
C ARG A 181 50.43 6.44 13.89
#